data_AF-A0A386RHS7-F1
#
_entry.id   AF-A0A386RHS7-F1
#
_cell.length_a   1.000
_cell.length_b   1.000
_cell.length_c   1.000
_cell.angle_alpha   90.00
_cell.angle_beta   90.00
_cell.angle_gamma   90.00
#
_symmetry.space_group_name_H-M   'P 1'
#
loop_
_entity.id
_entity.type
_entity.pdbx_description
1 polymer ?
#
loop_
_entity_poly.entity_id
_entity_poly.type
_entity_poly.pdbx_seq_one_letter_code
_entity_poly.pdbx_strand_id
1 'polypeptide(L)'
;MQRVAIARAIANDPDILLCDEPTGALDTETSVQIMELIKKLSKDRLIIMVTHNPELAEKYATRIVNFQDGKIQHDSKPFKPEDEKDTFNLKRTKMSYWNAIKLSFTNIMTKKGRTILTAFASSIGIISIPVVLSISNGFQKQINTTMSKALAKYPIAISQTAADMTSMSERDDSDKNVKNHGYVTAKKDPREEAQHTNKITEKYVDYIKKINPNYANNVSYQRAVNLNLLSKVNGKVERVQIFKCSPDQNASMSAMRSQAMSSMGIDSSVFPTTLNKKKGSFLKQNYQLLSGHWPSKTTDLGVVTDNKNTVNINSLKNLSFDVDNKERVKFSKLIGKEFSIVDNNDYYQELPTGMFIPKKANSTMYNGGTKLKLTGVIRPKNEDSMAPLSTGIAYSDKLSQDVINDNKNSAIVKAQKKTNRNVLTGQSMKANEKKMIMQTLGGSSIPTGIMIYPNNFDDKDKVLDYLDKWNKGLTRSSTPICRVP
;
A
#
# COMPACT_ATOMS: atom_id res chain seq x y z
N MET A 1 -40.52 2.78 -64.07
CA MET A 1 -39.54 1.72 -63.69
C MET A 1 -39.11 0.84 -64.86
N GLN A 2 -39.96 0.57 -65.86
CA GLN A 2 -39.65 -0.30 -67.02
C GLN A 2 -38.37 0.10 -67.79
N ARG A 3 -38.20 1.41 -68.10
CA ARG A 3 -36.99 1.92 -68.77
C ARG A 3 -35.70 1.65 -67.99
N VAL A 4 -35.74 1.72 -66.65
CA VAL A 4 -34.59 1.42 -65.78
C VAL A 4 -34.31 -0.08 -65.76
N ALA A 5 -35.35 -0.92 -65.78
CA ALA A 5 -35.20 -2.37 -65.87
C ALA A 5 -34.57 -2.80 -67.21
N ILE A 6 -35.01 -2.19 -68.32
CA ILE A 6 -34.42 -2.41 -69.66
C ILE A 6 -32.97 -1.93 -69.67
N ALA A 7 -32.70 -0.72 -69.18
CA ALA A 7 -31.34 -0.19 -69.05
C ALA A 7 -30.43 -1.12 -68.22
N ARG A 8 -30.93 -1.66 -67.10
CA ARG A 8 -30.22 -2.64 -66.27
C ARG A 8 -29.97 -3.95 -67.03
N ALA A 9 -30.93 -4.42 -67.81
CA ALA A 9 -30.82 -5.65 -68.57
C ALA A 9 -29.76 -5.54 -69.68
N ILE A 10 -29.68 -4.39 -70.36
CA ILE A 10 -28.69 -4.15 -71.41
C ILE A 10 -27.33 -3.66 -70.89
N ALA A 11 -27.21 -3.25 -69.62
CA ALA A 11 -26.01 -2.62 -69.06
C ALA A 11 -24.73 -3.48 -69.16
N ASN A 12 -24.88 -4.81 -69.15
CA ASN A 12 -23.76 -5.75 -69.27
C ASN A 12 -23.59 -6.33 -70.69
N ASP A 13 -24.22 -5.71 -71.69
CA ASP A 13 -24.22 -6.14 -73.09
C ASP A 13 -24.52 -7.65 -73.28
N PRO A 14 -25.73 -8.12 -72.95
CA PRO A 14 -26.06 -9.55 -73.01
C PRO A 14 -26.31 -10.05 -74.43
N ASP A 15 -25.89 -11.28 -74.73
CA ASP A 15 -26.15 -11.98 -75.99
C ASP A 15 -27.63 -12.39 -76.15
N ILE A 16 -28.33 -12.59 -75.02
CA ILE A 16 -29.74 -12.97 -74.96
C ILE A 16 -30.47 -12.03 -74.01
N LEU A 17 -31.58 -11.46 -74.47
CA LEU A 17 -32.49 -10.64 -73.68
C LEU A 17 -33.83 -11.35 -73.50
N LEU A 18 -34.17 -11.67 -72.25
CA LEU A 18 -35.47 -12.23 -71.88
C LEU A 18 -36.39 -11.10 -71.44
N CYS A 19 -37.50 -10.91 -72.15
CA CYS A 19 -38.49 -9.87 -71.93
C CYS A 19 -39.81 -10.50 -71.48
N ASP A 20 -40.06 -10.50 -70.17
CA ASP A 20 -41.35 -10.91 -69.61
C ASP A 20 -42.30 -9.71 -69.60
N GLU A 21 -43.32 -9.74 -70.46
CA GLU A 21 -44.35 -8.69 -70.61
C GLU A 21 -43.81 -7.24 -70.65
N PRO A 22 -42.99 -6.89 -71.66
CA PRO A 22 -42.24 -5.63 -71.68
C PRO A 22 -43.11 -4.37 -71.82
N THR A 23 -44.41 -4.50 -72.05
CA THR A 23 -45.37 -3.39 -72.21
C THR A 23 -46.52 -3.39 -71.20
N GLY A 24 -46.64 -4.39 -70.32
CA GLY A 24 -47.85 -4.61 -69.52
C GLY A 24 -48.25 -3.50 -68.53
N ALA A 25 -47.35 -2.59 -68.18
CA ALA A 25 -47.60 -1.49 -67.23
C ALA A 25 -47.37 -0.09 -67.85
N LEU A 26 -47.40 0.02 -69.18
CA LEU A 26 -47.09 1.25 -69.92
C LEU A 26 -48.31 1.75 -70.71
N ASP A 27 -48.37 3.06 -70.93
CA ASP A 27 -49.31 3.68 -71.86
C ASP A 27 -48.98 3.30 -73.31
N THR A 28 -49.93 3.52 -74.23
CA THR A 28 -49.82 3.11 -75.64
C THR A 28 -48.62 3.74 -76.34
N GLU A 29 -48.36 5.04 -76.15
CA GLU A 29 -47.25 5.74 -76.80
C GLU A 29 -45.90 5.22 -76.29
N THR A 30 -45.75 5.06 -74.97
CA THR A 30 -44.53 4.52 -74.37
C THR A 30 -44.31 3.05 -74.74
N SER A 31 -45.38 2.26 -74.86
CA SER A 31 -45.31 0.86 -75.28
C SER A 31 -44.72 0.74 -76.69
N VAL A 32 -45.16 1.59 -77.63
CA VAL A 32 -44.59 1.63 -78.98
C VAL A 32 -43.10 1.95 -78.94
N GLN A 33 -42.69 2.98 -78.20
CA GLN A 33 -41.28 3.36 -78.07
C GLN A 33 -40.40 2.23 -77.50
N ILE A 34 -40.90 1.48 -76.50
CA ILE A 34 -40.20 0.34 -75.93
C ILE A 34 -40.10 -0.80 -76.94
N MET A 35 -41.17 -1.10 -77.66
CA MET A 35 -41.17 -2.17 -78.67
C MET A 35 -40.25 -1.84 -79.85
N GLU A 36 -40.18 -0.59 -80.28
CA GLU A 36 -39.21 -0.12 -81.28
C GLU A 36 -37.76 -0.27 -80.80
N LEU A 37 -37.50 0.06 -79.53
CA LEU A 37 -36.18 -0.13 -78.91
C LEU A 37 -35.79 -1.62 -78.87
N ILE A 38 -36.70 -2.49 -78.42
CA ILE A 38 -36.50 -3.94 -78.39
C ILE A 38 -36.26 -4.45 -79.82
N LYS A 39 -37.03 -4.01 -80.80
CA LYS A 39 -36.84 -4.37 -82.21
C LYS A 39 -35.50 -3.93 -82.76
N LYS A 40 -35.00 -2.75 -82.37
CA LYS A 40 -33.67 -2.29 -82.75
C LYS A 40 -32.58 -3.18 -82.12
N LEU A 41 -32.73 -3.54 -80.86
CA LEU A 41 -31.79 -4.43 -80.16
C LEU A 41 -31.75 -5.83 -80.77
N SER A 42 -32.89 -6.34 -81.25
CA SER A 42 -32.98 -7.69 -81.83
C SER A 42 -32.16 -7.89 -83.12
N LYS A 43 -31.56 -6.83 -83.67
CA LYS A 43 -30.67 -6.93 -84.82
C LYS A 43 -29.36 -7.64 -84.49
N ASP A 44 -28.85 -7.44 -83.27
CA ASP A 44 -27.50 -7.87 -82.88
C ASP A 44 -27.50 -8.85 -81.70
N ARG A 45 -28.68 -9.18 -81.13
CA ARG A 45 -28.83 -10.12 -80.01
C ARG A 45 -30.15 -10.89 -80.08
N LEU A 46 -30.19 -12.07 -79.45
CA LEU A 46 -31.42 -12.86 -79.37
C LEU A 46 -32.38 -12.23 -78.36
N ILE A 47 -33.63 -12.02 -78.76
CA ILE A 47 -34.68 -11.55 -77.85
C ILE A 47 -35.78 -12.59 -77.78
N ILE A 48 -36.10 -13.01 -76.55
CA ILE A 48 -37.24 -13.88 -76.26
C ILE A 48 -38.22 -13.03 -75.47
N MET A 49 -39.38 -12.79 -76.06
CA MET A 49 -40.44 -11.99 -75.44
C MET A 49 -41.65 -12.88 -75.13
N VAL A 50 -42.14 -12.77 -73.90
CA VAL A 50 -43.41 -13.35 -73.47
C VAL A 50 -44.44 -12.24 -73.48
N THR A 51 -45.55 -12.43 -74.21
CA THR A 51 -46.68 -11.51 -74.18
C THR A 51 -48.02 -12.20 -74.37
N HIS A 52 -49.04 -11.72 -73.66
CA HIS A 52 -50.44 -12.07 -73.87
C HIS A 52 -51.13 -11.21 -74.94
N ASN A 53 -50.44 -10.20 -75.50
CA ASN A 53 -50.98 -9.35 -76.57
C ASN A 53 -50.59 -9.91 -77.95
N PRO A 54 -51.52 -10.54 -78.70
CA PRO A 54 -51.22 -11.13 -79.99
C PRO A 54 -50.81 -10.09 -81.04
N GLU A 55 -51.39 -8.89 -81.03
CA GLU A 55 -51.10 -7.83 -81.99
C GLU A 55 -49.63 -7.36 -81.88
N LEU A 56 -49.10 -7.27 -80.65
CA LEU A 56 -47.70 -6.93 -80.43
C LEU A 56 -46.76 -8.06 -80.88
N ALA A 57 -47.12 -9.32 -80.62
CA ALA A 57 -46.35 -10.47 -81.05
C ALA A 57 -46.26 -10.53 -82.58
N GLU A 58 -47.40 -10.38 -83.27
CA GLU A 58 -47.48 -10.37 -84.73
C GLU A 58 -46.70 -9.21 -85.36
N LYS A 59 -46.76 -8.03 -84.76
CA LYS A 59 -46.11 -6.83 -85.32
C LYS A 59 -44.58 -6.83 -85.17
N TYR A 60 -44.05 -7.34 -84.06
CA TYR A 60 -42.63 -7.15 -83.72
C TYR A 60 -41.78 -8.43 -83.75
N ALA A 61 -42.36 -9.61 -83.52
CA ALA A 61 -41.61 -10.86 -83.45
C ALA A 61 -41.27 -11.44 -84.83
N THR A 62 -40.19 -12.20 -84.93
CA THR A 62 -39.82 -12.97 -86.14
C THR A 62 -40.18 -14.45 -86.04
N ARG A 63 -40.51 -14.92 -84.83
CA ARG A 63 -41.00 -16.26 -84.51
C ARG A 63 -41.93 -16.13 -83.32
N ILE A 64 -43.15 -16.62 -83.47
CA ILE A 64 -44.21 -16.71 -82.47
C ILE A 64 -44.38 -18.18 -82.09
N VAL A 65 -44.36 -18.44 -80.78
CA VAL A 65 -44.58 -19.76 -80.18
C VAL A 65 -45.77 -19.64 -79.22
N ASN A 66 -46.85 -20.37 -79.47
CA ASN A 66 -48.04 -20.36 -78.64
C ASN A 66 -47.92 -21.49 -77.62
N PHE A 67 -48.09 -21.14 -76.35
CA PHE A 67 -47.95 -22.05 -75.23
C PHE A 67 -49.27 -22.14 -74.47
N GLN A 68 -49.73 -23.36 -74.18
CA GLN A 68 -50.93 -23.60 -73.39
C GLN A 68 -50.77 -24.90 -72.58
N ASP A 69 -51.14 -24.86 -71.31
CA ASP A 69 -51.13 -26.02 -70.38
C ASP A 69 -49.78 -26.77 -70.35
N GLY A 70 -48.67 -26.04 -70.34
CA GLY A 70 -47.33 -26.63 -70.30
C GLY A 70 -46.85 -27.18 -71.64
N LYS A 71 -47.61 -27.03 -72.73
CA LYS A 71 -47.31 -27.58 -74.06
C LYS A 71 -47.25 -26.48 -75.12
N ILE A 72 -46.33 -26.63 -76.07
CA ILE A 72 -46.28 -25.80 -77.28
C ILE A 72 -47.41 -26.26 -78.20
N GLN A 73 -48.38 -25.39 -78.43
CA GLN A 73 -49.52 -25.67 -79.32
C GLN A 73 -49.20 -25.32 -80.77
N HIS A 74 -48.45 -24.23 -80.98
CA HIS A 74 -48.11 -23.74 -82.32
C HIS A 74 -46.74 -23.06 -82.32
N ASP A 75 -45.98 -23.24 -83.39
CA ASP A 75 -44.70 -22.58 -83.63
C ASP A 75 -44.64 -22.13 -85.09
N SER A 76 -44.62 -20.82 -85.29
CA SER A 76 -44.57 -20.21 -86.63
C SER A 76 -43.29 -20.49 -87.41
N LYS A 77 -42.18 -20.85 -86.74
CA LYS A 77 -40.91 -21.15 -87.40
C LYS A 77 -40.18 -22.28 -86.65
N PRO A 78 -40.62 -23.54 -86.80
CA PRO A 78 -40.04 -24.67 -86.07
C PRO A 78 -38.57 -24.84 -86.44
N PHE A 79 -37.74 -24.92 -85.41
CA PHE A 79 -36.31 -25.16 -85.55
C PHE A 79 -36.05 -26.68 -85.59
N LYS A 80 -35.30 -27.15 -86.59
CA LYS A 80 -34.80 -28.52 -86.62
C LYS A 80 -33.37 -28.51 -86.04
N PRO A 81 -33.12 -29.20 -84.92
CA PRO A 81 -31.80 -29.21 -84.31
C PRO A 81 -30.81 -29.94 -85.24
N GLU A 82 -29.73 -29.24 -85.60
CA GLU A 82 -28.52 -29.84 -86.14
C GLU A 82 -27.51 -30.01 -84.99
N ASP A 83 -26.64 -31.01 -85.08
CA ASP A 83 -25.58 -31.27 -84.09
C ASP A 83 -24.47 -30.20 -84.18
N GLU A 84 -24.77 -28.98 -83.73
CA GLU A 84 -23.77 -27.93 -83.52
C GLU A 84 -23.09 -28.10 -82.16
N LYS A 85 -21.76 -27.96 -82.14
CA LYS A 85 -21.00 -27.97 -80.88
C LYS A 85 -21.27 -26.69 -80.11
N ASP A 86 -21.69 -26.82 -78.85
CA ASP A 86 -21.93 -25.68 -77.95
C ASP A 86 -20.65 -24.84 -77.78
N THR A 87 -20.66 -23.62 -78.33
CA THR A 87 -19.57 -22.65 -78.20
C THR A 87 -19.80 -21.63 -77.07
N PHE A 88 -20.85 -21.80 -76.25
CA PHE A 88 -21.23 -20.80 -75.26
C PHE A 88 -20.31 -20.81 -74.03
N ASN A 89 -19.60 -19.70 -73.80
CA ASN A 89 -18.78 -19.50 -72.60
C ASN A 89 -19.44 -18.49 -71.65
N LEU A 90 -19.88 -18.97 -70.48
CA LEU A 90 -20.53 -18.15 -69.46
C LEU A 90 -19.53 -17.15 -68.83
N LYS A 91 -19.64 -15.85 -69.15
CA LYS A 91 -18.86 -14.79 -68.51
C LYS A 91 -19.30 -14.60 -67.05
N ARG A 92 -18.51 -15.12 -66.09
CA ARG A 92 -18.77 -14.89 -64.65
C ARG A 92 -18.31 -13.49 -64.23
N THR A 93 -19.25 -12.59 -63.97
CA THR A 93 -18.96 -11.29 -63.32
C THR A 93 -18.75 -11.49 -61.82
N LYS A 94 -17.50 -11.58 -61.36
CA LYS A 94 -17.17 -11.56 -59.92
C LYS A 94 -17.00 -10.12 -59.45
N MET A 95 -17.68 -9.75 -58.35
CA MET A 95 -17.50 -8.43 -57.73
C MET A 95 -16.17 -8.38 -56.96
N SER A 96 -15.43 -7.28 -57.12
CA SER A 96 -14.21 -7.00 -56.33
C SER A 96 -14.54 -6.78 -54.85
N TYR A 97 -13.66 -7.25 -53.95
CA TYR A 97 -13.80 -7.08 -52.49
C TYR A 97 -13.96 -5.60 -52.09
N TRP A 98 -13.22 -4.69 -52.74
CA TRP A 98 -13.33 -3.25 -52.48
C TRP A 98 -14.68 -2.67 -52.90
N ASN A 99 -15.25 -3.17 -54.00
CA ASN A 99 -16.59 -2.77 -54.43
C ASN A 99 -17.64 -3.26 -53.43
N ALA A 100 -17.49 -4.48 -52.92
CA ALA A 100 -18.36 -5.01 -51.87
C ALA A 100 -18.26 -4.19 -50.56
N ILE A 101 -17.06 -3.76 -50.16
CA ILE A 101 -16.86 -2.88 -49.00
C ILE A 101 -17.54 -1.52 -49.23
N LYS A 102 -17.32 -0.88 -50.38
CA LYS A 102 -17.91 0.41 -50.71
C LYS A 102 -19.45 0.34 -50.73
N LEU A 103 -20.01 -0.72 -51.31
CA LEU A 103 -21.45 -0.98 -51.32
C LEU A 103 -21.98 -1.21 -49.89
N SER A 104 -21.24 -1.96 -49.07
CA SER A 104 -21.58 -2.18 -47.66
C SER A 104 -21.60 -0.88 -46.88
N PHE A 105 -20.60 -0.01 -47.07
CA PHE A 105 -20.57 1.31 -46.44
C PHE A 105 -21.74 2.20 -46.88
N THR A 106 -22.08 2.18 -48.16
CA THR A 106 -23.23 2.90 -48.70
C THR A 106 -24.54 2.40 -48.07
N ASN A 107 -24.70 1.08 -47.90
CA ASN A 107 -25.86 0.48 -47.24
C ASN A 107 -25.92 0.79 -45.72
N ILE A 108 -24.76 0.87 -45.06
CA ILE A 108 -24.66 1.30 -43.66
C ILE A 108 -25.12 2.76 -43.51
N MET A 109 -24.74 3.64 -44.45
CA MET A 109 -25.06 5.07 -44.45
C MET A 109 -26.52 5.38 -44.78
N THR A 110 -27.21 4.53 -45.56
CA THR A 110 -28.65 4.71 -45.84
C THR A 110 -29.53 4.29 -44.66
N LYS A 111 -29.07 3.38 -43.81
CA LYS A 111 -29.83 2.84 -42.66
C LYS A 111 -29.35 3.39 -41.31
N LYS A 112 -29.24 4.72 -41.21
CA LYS A 112 -28.63 5.43 -40.07
C LYS A 112 -29.12 4.98 -38.69
N GLY A 113 -30.44 4.90 -38.48
CA GLY A 113 -31.01 4.53 -37.17
C GLY A 113 -30.61 3.14 -36.69
N ARG A 114 -30.78 2.13 -37.54
CA ARG A 114 -30.41 0.74 -37.21
C ARG A 114 -28.90 0.60 -37.00
N THR A 115 -28.09 1.19 -37.87
CA THR A 115 -26.63 1.17 -37.76
C THR A 115 -26.16 1.77 -36.43
N ILE A 116 -26.69 2.93 -36.03
CA ILE A 116 -26.31 3.59 -34.78
C ILE A 116 -26.66 2.70 -33.58
N LEU A 117 -27.85 2.11 -33.55
CA LEU A 117 -28.27 1.24 -32.45
C LEU A 117 -27.38 0.00 -32.32
N THR A 118 -27.07 -0.66 -33.44
CA THR A 118 -26.18 -1.83 -33.44
C THR A 118 -24.76 -1.47 -33.02
N ALA A 119 -24.21 -0.36 -33.55
CA ALA A 119 -22.87 0.10 -33.18
C ALA A 119 -22.80 0.46 -31.68
N PHE A 120 -23.83 1.12 -31.15
CA PHE A 120 -23.92 1.46 -29.73
C PHE A 120 -23.95 0.21 -28.84
N ALA A 121 -24.80 -0.77 -29.16
CA ALA A 121 -24.87 -2.03 -28.42
C ALA A 121 -23.54 -2.79 -28.43
N SER A 122 -22.88 -2.90 -29.59
CA SER A 122 -21.57 -3.55 -29.69
C SER A 122 -20.49 -2.78 -28.93
N SER A 123 -20.55 -1.44 -28.92
CA SER A 123 -19.57 -0.61 -28.22
C SER A 123 -19.62 -0.80 -26.70
N ILE A 124 -20.81 -0.96 -26.11
CA ILE A 124 -20.96 -1.20 -24.67
C ILE A 124 -20.25 -2.50 -24.28
N GLY A 125 -20.45 -3.58 -25.05
CA GLY A 125 -19.78 -4.85 -24.81
C GLY A 125 -18.26 -4.72 -24.83
N ILE A 126 -17.72 -4.05 -25.85
CA ILE A 126 -16.27 -3.89 -26.03
C ILE A 126 -15.66 -2.96 -24.96
N ILE A 127 -16.34 -1.87 -24.60
CA ILE A 127 -15.84 -0.85 -23.66
C ILE A 127 -15.99 -1.33 -22.21
N SER A 128 -17.01 -2.12 -21.89
CA SER A 128 -17.29 -2.56 -20.51
C SER A 128 -16.13 -3.33 -19.89
N ILE A 129 -15.51 -4.25 -20.62
CA ILE A 129 -14.44 -5.11 -20.10
C ILE A 129 -13.19 -4.29 -19.72
N PRO A 130 -12.60 -3.45 -20.59
CA PRO A 130 -11.47 -2.59 -20.22
C PRO A 130 -11.79 -1.60 -19.11
N VAL A 131 -13.01 -1.04 -19.05
CA VAL A 131 -13.40 -0.10 -17.99
C VAL A 131 -13.42 -0.79 -16.64
N VAL A 132 -14.07 -1.96 -16.52
CA VAL A 132 -14.10 -2.72 -15.27
C VAL A 132 -12.69 -3.13 -14.85
N LEU A 133 -11.86 -3.61 -15.78
CA LEU A 133 -10.46 -3.95 -15.48
C LEU A 133 -9.64 -2.74 -15.04
N SER A 134 -9.83 -1.59 -15.67
CA SER A 134 -9.12 -0.35 -15.32
C SER A 134 -9.51 0.15 -13.94
N ILE A 135 -10.81 0.12 -13.62
CA ILE A 135 -11.34 0.48 -12.31
C ILE A 135 -10.80 -0.49 -11.25
N SER A 136 -10.90 -1.81 -11.48
CA SER A 136 -10.41 -2.83 -10.55
C SER A 136 -8.91 -2.68 -10.27
N ASN A 137 -8.08 -2.54 -11.31
CA ASN A 137 -6.65 -2.32 -11.16
C ASN A 137 -6.32 -0.99 -10.46
N GLY A 138 -7.07 0.07 -10.77
CA GLY A 138 -6.94 1.38 -10.11
C GLY A 138 -7.26 1.32 -8.61
N PHE A 139 -8.38 0.69 -8.25
CA PHE A 139 -8.76 0.47 -6.86
C PHE A 139 -7.75 -0.42 -6.13
N GLN A 140 -7.30 -1.52 -6.74
CA GLN A 140 -6.29 -2.38 -6.12
C GLN A 140 -4.98 -1.62 -5.87
N LYS A 141 -4.55 -0.79 -6.83
CA LYS A 141 -3.36 0.06 -6.66
C LYS A 141 -3.54 1.07 -5.54
N GLN A 142 -4.72 1.69 -5.42
CA GLN A 142 -5.03 2.63 -4.35
C GLN A 142 -5.07 1.91 -2.99
N ILE A 143 -5.73 0.75 -2.90
CA ILE A 143 -5.78 -0.09 -1.68
C ILE A 143 -4.36 -0.47 -1.26
N ASN A 144 -3.54 -0.99 -2.16
CA ASN A 144 -2.16 -1.38 -1.87
C ASN A 144 -1.34 -0.17 -1.42
N THR A 145 -1.53 1.01 -2.03
CA THR A 145 -0.85 2.23 -1.62
C THR A 145 -1.29 2.69 -0.23
N THR A 146 -2.59 2.66 0.06
CA THR A 146 -3.15 3.02 1.36
C THR A 146 -2.70 2.04 2.44
N MET A 147 -2.79 0.73 2.20
CA MET A 147 -2.32 -0.32 3.10
C MET A 147 -0.80 -0.25 3.33
N SER A 148 -0.01 -0.01 2.28
CA SER A 148 1.43 0.20 2.41
C SER A 148 1.75 1.46 3.23
N LYS A 149 0.99 2.55 3.07
CA LYS A 149 1.18 3.77 3.85
C LYS A 149 0.73 3.65 5.31
N ALA A 150 -0.36 2.93 5.57
CA ALA A 150 -1.01 2.81 6.88
C ALA A 150 -0.47 1.63 7.70
N LEU A 151 -0.44 0.43 7.13
CA LEU A 151 -0.20 -0.82 7.87
C LEU A 151 1.25 -1.32 7.85
N ALA A 152 1.99 -1.14 6.74
CA ALA A 152 3.40 -1.55 6.68
C ALA A 152 4.32 -0.78 7.64
N LYS A 153 3.85 0.37 8.13
CA LYS A 153 4.57 1.19 9.08
C LYS A 153 4.40 0.74 10.53
N TYR A 154 3.48 -0.18 10.83
CA TYR A 154 3.40 -0.73 12.18
C TYR A 154 4.56 -1.71 12.38
N PRO A 155 5.50 -1.39 13.27
CA PRO A 155 6.54 -2.34 13.60
C PRO A 155 5.95 -3.56 14.29
N ILE A 156 6.55 -4.70 14.01
CA ILE A 156 6.45 -5.87 14.87
C ILE A 156 7.23 -5.56 16.16
N ALA A 157 6.50 -5.46 17.27
CA ALA A 157 7.03 -5.13 18.58
C ALA A 157 7.31 -6.39 19.40
N ILE A 158 8.54 -6.53 19.90
CA ILE A 158 8.94 -7.59 20.82
C ILE A 158 9.40 -6.93 22.11
N SER A 159 8.56 -6.93 23.15
CA SER A 159 8.89 -6.40 24.47
C SER A 159 9.28 -7.50 25.45
N GLN A 160 10.08 -7.18 26.47
CA GLN A 160 10.39 -8.14 27.56
C GLN A 160 9.16 -8.47 28.42
N THR A 161 8.19 -7.57 28.52
CA THR A 161 6.91 -7.79 29.18
C THR A 161 5.79 -7.47 28.21
N ALA A 162 4.93 -8.45 27.94
CA ALA A 162 3.74 -8.32 27.12
C ALA A 162 2.52 -8.55 28.03
N ALA A 163 1.59 -7.60 28.03
CA ALA A 163 0.33 -7.73 28.75
C ALA A 163 -0.79 -7.89 27.73
N ASP A 164 -1.69 -8.85 27.95
CA ASP A 164 -2.88 -9.00 27.13
C ASP A 164 -3.90 -7.92 27.50
N MET A 165 -4.05 -6.91 26.64
CA MET A 165 -4.96 -5.78 26.89
C MET A 165 -6.44 -6.18 26.84
N THR A 166 -6.80 -7.34 26.27
CA THR A 166 -8.20 -7.81 26.24
C THR A 166 -8.69 -8.16 27.64
N SER A 167 -7.84 -8.82 28.43
CA SER A 167 -8.09 -9.10 29.86
C SER A 167 -8.14 -7.84 30.74
N MET A 168 -7.66 -6.71 30.23
CA MET A 168 -7.56 -5.44 30.98
C MET A 168 -8.88 -4.64 30.96
N SER A 169 -9.85 -5.04 30.15
CA SER A 169 -11.17 -4.39 30.01
C SER A 169 -12.27 -5.10 30.81
N GLU A 170 -12.02 -6.30 31.32
CA GLU A 170 -12.93 -7.00 32.23
C GLU A 170 -12.82 -6.35 33.62
N ARG A 171 -13.58 -5.28 33.84
CA ARG A 171 -13.99 -4.95 35.20
C ARG A 171 -14.96 -6.04 35.64
N ASP A 172 -14.57 -6.78 36.67
CA ASP A 172 -15.48 -7.65 37.39
C ASP A 172 -16.55 -6.74 38.04
N ASP A 173 -17.73 -6.64 37.43
CA ASP A 173 -18.89 -5.84 37.90
C ASP A 173 -19.49 -6.36 39.23
N SER A 174 -18.81 -7.32 39.89
CA SER A 174 -19.26 -7.99 41.11
C SER A 174 -18.72 -7.36 42.40
N ASP A 175 -18.29 -6.10 42.38
CA ASP A 175 -17.76 -5.33 43.52
C ASP A 175 -18.86 -4.98 44.55
N LYS A 176 -19.60 -6.01 45.00
CA LYS A 176 -20.56 -5.94 46.10
C LYS A 176 -19.80 -6.15 47.40
N ASN A 177 -20.06 -5.29 48.38
CA ASN A 177 -19.56 -5.47 49.74
C ASN A 177 -19.97 -6.85 50.28
N VAL A 178 -18.98 -7.71 50.49
CA VAL A 178 -19.17 -9.02 51.13
C VAL A 178 -19.27 -8.80 52.64
N LYS A 179 -20.07 -9.61 53.35
CA LYS A 179 -20.14 -9.56 54.82
C LYS A 179 -18.73 -9.72 55.41
N ASN A 180 -18.45 -9.05 56.54
CA ASN A 180 -17.16 -9.17 57.22
C ASN A 180 -17.03 -10.57 57.84
N HIS A 181 -16.15 -11.41 57.27
CA HIS A 181 -15.88 -12.76 57.77
C HIS A 181 -14.61 -12.84 58.65
N GLY A 182 -13.99 -11.70 58.99
CA GLY A 182 -12.79 -11.67 59.85
C GLY A 182 -11.50 -12.17 59.20
N TYR A 183 -11.51 -12.44 57.88
CA TYR A 183 -10.33 -12.82 57.11
C TYR A 183 -10.22 -11.99 55.82
N VAL A 184 -9.00 -11.91 55.28
CA VAL A 184 -8.71 -11.33 53.97
C VAL A 184 -8.20 -12.44 53.06
N THR A 185 -8.78 -12.57 51.88
CA THR A 185 -8.28 -13.51 50.86
C THR A 185 -7.21 -12.81 50.03
N ALA A 186 -5.96 -13.29 50.10
CA ALA A 186 -4.91 -12.84 49.21
C ALA A 186 -5.15 -13.42 47.81
N LYS A 187 -5.58 -12.59 46.87
CA LYS A 187 -5.67 -12.92 45.45
C LYS A 187 -4.58 -12.14 44.71
N LYS A 188 -3.88 -12.77 43.77
CA LYS A 188 -3.02 -12.04 42.84
C LYS A 188 -3.89 -11.18 41.95
N ASP A 189 -3.40 -10.00 41.60
CA ASP A 189 -4.11 -9.14 40.68
C ASP A 189 -4.24 -9.85 39.33
N PRO A 190 -5.44 -9.96 38.73
CA PRO A 190 -5.60 -10.52 37.39
C PRO A 190 -4.68 -9.86 36.35
N ARG A 191 -4.32 -8.59 36.56
CA ARG A 191 -3.35 -7.84 35.72
C ARG A 191 -1.92 -8.34 35.86
N GLU A 192 -1.54 -8.88 37.02
CA GLU A 192 -0.25 -9.54 37.21
C GLU A 192 -0.24 -10.94 36.61
N GLU A 193 -1.40 -11.63 36.58
CA GLU A 193 -1.54 -12.95 35.96
C GLU A 193 -1.56 -12.89 34.42
N ALA A 194 -2.09 -11.81 33.84
CA ALA A 194 -2.12 -11.56 32.40
C ALA A 194 -0.80 -11.05 31.81
N GLN A 195 0.25 -10.88 32.62
CA GLN A 195 1.57 -10.45 32.15
C GLN A 195 2.44 -11.64 31.76
N HIS A 196 2.83 -11.68 30.50
CA HIS A 196 3.83 -12.60 29.98
C HIS A 196 5.22 -11.94 29.96
N THR A 197 6.24 -12.63 30.47
CA THR A 197 7.63 -12.16 30.40
C THR A 197 8.40 -12.91 29.32
N ASN A 198 8.77 -12.21 28.25
CA ASN A 198 9.59 -12.72 27.16
C ASN A 198 11.07 -12.76 27.55
N LYS A 199 11.72 -13.91 27.32
CA LYS A 199 13.17 -14.08 27.56
C LYS A 199 13.97 -13.68 26.32
N ILE A 200 14.23 -12.39 26.16
CA ILE A 200 15.15 -11.89 25.13
C ILE A 200 16.59 -12.25 25.54
N THR A 201 17.27 -13.08 24.74
CA THR A 201 18.68 -13.48 24.95
C THR A 201 19.58 -12.81 23.92
N GLU A 202 20.89 -12.75 24.18
CA GLU A 202 21.86 -12.20 23.23
C GLU A 202 21.86 -13.00 21.90
N LYS A 203 21.77 -14.33 21.97
CA LYS A 203 21.64 -15.20 20.78
C LYS A 203 20.41 -14.84 19.93
N TYR A 204 19.29 -14.50 20.57
CA TYR A 204 18.07 -14.07 19.88
C TYR A 204 18.22 -12.69 19.24
N VAL A 205 18.90 -11.75 19.91
CA VAL A 205 19.22 -10.45 19.33
C VAL A 205 20.09 -10.61 18.09
N ASP A 206 21.10 -11.47 18.16
CA ASP A 206 21.98 -11.77 17.01
C ASP A 206 21.27 -12.54 15.89
N TYR A 207 20.25 -13.34 16.22
CA TYR A 207 19.34 -13.91 15.24
C TYR A 207 18.58 -12.80 14.50
N ILE A 208 17.94 -11.87 15.21
CA ILE A 208 17.20 -10.76 14.57
C ILE A 208 18.11 -9.88 13.71
N LYS A 209 19.37 -9.64 14.10
CA LYS A 209 20.32 -8.88 13.27
C LYS A 209 20.57 -9.50 11.89
N LYS A 210 20.32 -10.81 11.73
CA LYS A 210 20.49 -11.57 10.47
C LYS A 210 19.21 -11.65 9.63
N ILE A 211 18.17 -10.92 10.00
CA ILE A 211 16.92 -10.84 9.23
C ILE A 211 17.19 -10.33 7.81
N ASN A 212 16.47 -10.85 6.82
CA ASN A 212 16.75 -10.48 5.43
C ASN A 212 16.29 -9.03 5.16
N PRO A 213 17.19 -8.13 4.67
CA PRO A 213 16.84 -6.75 4.32
C PRO A 213 15.81 -6.61 3.19
N ASN A 214 15.46 -7.70 2.51
CA ASN A 214 14.41 -7.73 1.49
C ASN A 214 13.01 -7.60 2.05
N TYR A 215 12.74 -8.12 3.24
CA TYR A 215 11.43 -8.00 3.88
C TYR A 215 11.44 -7.14 5.16
N ALA A 216 12.60 -6.98 5.82
CA ALA A 216 12.74 -6.03 6.93
C ALA A 216 14.11 -5.35 6.89
N ASN A 217 14.17 -4.11 6.42
CA ASN A 217 15.44 -3.38 6.32
C ASN A 217 15.75 -2.53 7.56
N ASN A 218 14.77 -2.22 8.40
CA ASN A 218 14.94 -1.32 9.54
C ASN A 218 14.52 -2.01 10.83
N VAL A 219 15.39 -1.97 11.84
CA VAL A 219 15.16 -2.57 13.16
C VAL A 219 15.63 -1.59 14.24
N SER A 220 14.77 -1.31 15.23
CA SER A 220 15.15 -0.53 16.41
C SER A 220 15.34 -1.45 17.61
N TYR A 221 16.46 -1.27 18.33
CA TYR A 221 16.74 -1.97 19.57
C TYR A 221 16.68 -0.95 20.70
N GLN A 222 15.70 -1.07 21.57
CA GLN A 222 15.52 -0.18 22.71
C GLN A 222 16.22 -0.76 23.92
N ARG A 223 16.94 0.09 24.64
CA ARG A 223 17.71 -0.29 25.83
C ARG A 223 17.35 0.67 26.93
N ALA A 224 16.96 0.15 28.09
CA ALA A 224 16.53 0.96 29.23
C ALA A 224 17.68 1.69 29.96
N VAL A 225 18.87 1.79 29.37
CA VAL A 225 20.03 2.44 30.00
C VAL A 225 19.73 3.91 30.28
N ASN A 226 20.04 4.36 31.49
CA ASN A 226 19.90 5.75 31.86
C ASN A 226 21.02 6.57 31.23
N LEU A 227 20.66 7.65 30.54
CA LEU A 227 21.62 8.60 30.01
C LEU A 227 21.81 9.68 31.09
N ASN A 228 22.93 9.61 31.81
CA ASN A 228 23.29 10.59 32.83
C ASN A 228 23.70 11.91 32.16
N LEU A 229 22.72 12.68 31.73
CA LEU A 229 22.94 13.89 30.94
C LEU A 229 23.07 15.14 31.81
N LEU A 230 24.00 16.00 31.42
CA LEU A 230 24.19 17.33 31.95
C LEU A 230 24.01 18.37 30.84
N SER A 231 23.45 19.52 31.18
CA SER A 231 23.28 20.67 30.30
C SER A 231 23.81 21.93 30.99
N LYS A 232 24.20 22.94 30.21
CA LYS A 232 24.61 24.24 30.73
C LYS A 232 23.50 25.26 30.50
N VAL A 233 23.00 25.85 31.58
CA VAL A 233 21.91 26.83 31.59
C VAL A 233 22.41 28.06 32.32
N ASN A 234 22.46 29.21 31.66
CA ASN A 234 22.91 30.47 32.28
C ASN A 234 24.25 30.34 33.02
N GLY A 235 25.19 29.58 32.46
CA GLY A 235 26.51 29.34 33.06
C GLY A 235 26.58 28.21 34.10
N LYS A 236 25.44 27.75 34.63
CA LYS A 236 25.35 26.67 35.63
C LYS A 236 25.14 25.31 34.95
N VAL A 237 25.76 24.28 35.50
CA VAL A 237 25.58 22.89 35.03
C VAL A 237 24.41 22.27 35.80
N GLU A 238 23.44 21.78 35.05
CA GLU A 238 22.24 21.14 35.59
C GLU A 238 22.07 19.74 35.01
N ARG A 239 21.39 18.87 35.75
CA ARG A 239 21.04 17.53 35.28
C ARG A 239 19.81 17.61 34.39
N VAL A 240 19.90 16.97 33.23
CA VAL A 240 18.79 16.83 32.29
C VAL A 240 18.47 15.37 32.10
N GLN A 241 17.25 15.08 31.68
CA GLN A 241 16.80 13.72 31.44
C GLN A 241 16.02 13.69 30.14
N ILE A 242 16.12 12.60 29.38
CA ILE A 242 15.26 12.42 28.21
C ILE A 242 13.85 11.97 28.66
N PHE A 243 13.74 11.39 29.86
CA PHE A 243 12.52 10.83 30.43
C PHE A 243 12.27 11.37 31.85
N LYS A 244 11.42 12.38 32.00
CA LYS A 244 10.64 12.57 33.23
C LYS A 244 9.17 12.64 32.85
N CYS A 245 8.39 11.66 33.33
CA CYS A 245 7.06 12.00 33.80
C CYS A 245 7.26 12.76 35.11
N SER A 246 6.64 13.94 35.24
CA SER A 246 6.71 14.73 36.46
C SER A 246 6.30 13.86 37.66
N PRO A 247 7.08 13.88 38.76
CA PRO A 247 6.72 13.20 40.00
C PRO A 247 5.73 14.04 40.80
N ASP A 248 4.70 14.59 40.14
CA ASP A 248 3.56 15.10 40.89
C ASP A 248 2.75 13.88 41.33
N GLN A 249 2.46 13.82 42.63
CA GLN A 249 1.80 12.70 43.32
C GLN A 249 0.41 12.35 42.75
N ASN A 250 -0.11 13.16 41.82
CA ASN A 250 -1.19 12.79 40.92
C ASN A 250 -0.59 12.19 39.64
N ALA A 251 -0.10 10.96 39.72
CA ALA A 251 0.27 10.16 38.55
C ALA A 251 -1.00 9.96 37.70
N SER A 252 -1.26 10.91 36.81
CA SER A 252 -2.34 10.84 35.85
C SER A 252 -2.22 9.54 35.04
N MET A 253 -3.36 8.98 34.65
CA MET A 253 -3.45 7.78 33.81
C MET A 253 -2.53 7.84 32.58
N SER A 254 -2.19 9.05 32.11
CA SER A 254 -1.25 9.32 31.01
C SER A 254 0.21 8.98 31.35
N ALA A 255 0.68 9.22 32.58
CA ALA A 255 2.03 8.86 33.02
C ALA A 255 2.19 7.34 33.07
N MET A 256 1.22 6.64 33.65
CA MET A 256 1.18 5.18 33.69
C MET A 256 1.05 4.57 32.29
N ARG A 257 0.24 5.19 31.41
CA ARG A 257 0.14 4.81 30.00
C ARG A 257 1.44 5.02 29.23
N SER A 258 2.15 6.13 29.45
CA SER A 258 3.46 6.37 28.80
C SER A 258 4.52 5.37 29.25
N GLN A 259 4.54 5.02 30.55
CA GLN A 259 5.41 3.99 31.10
C GLN A 259 5.07 2.61 30.51
N ALA A 260 3.78 2.27 30.41
CA ALA A 260 3.31 1.04 29.79
C ALA A 260 3.68 0.98 28.29
N MET A 261 3.44 2.05 27.53
CA MET A 261 3.78 2.10 26.10
C MET A 261 5.30 2.08 25.84
N SER A 262 6.10 2.72 26.71
CA SER A 262 7.57 2.61 26.67
C SER A 262 8.04 1.19 27.01
N SER A 263 7.40 0.51 27.97
CA SER A 263 7.69 -0.89 28.31
C SER A 263 7.30 -1.87 27.18
N MET A 264 6.31 -1.52 26.37
CA MET A 264 5.89 -2.24 25.16
C MET A 264 6.71 -1.84 23.92
N GLY A 265 7.57 -0.83 24.03
CA GLY A 265 8.44 -0.33 22.96
C GLY A 265 7.75 0.51 21.88
N ILE A 266 6.48 0.85 22.04
CA ILE A 266 5.63 1.54 21.06
C ILE A 266 5.88 3.07 21.03
N ASP A 267 6.64 3.61 21.98
CA ASP A 267 6.98 5.04 22.09
C ASP A 267 8.51 5.27 22.06
N SER A 268 9.16 4.86 20.96
CA SER A 268 10.62 4.81 20.87
C SER A 268 11.28 6.17 20.67
N SER A 269 12.20 6.52 21.56
CA SER A 269 13.20 7.57 21.34
C SER A 269 14.45 7.06 20.60
N VAL A 270 14.46 5.82 20.11
CA VAL A 270 15.64 5.22 19.47
C VAL A 270 15.46 5.11 17.97
N PHE A 271 16.35 5.75 17.21
CA PHE A 271 16.38 5.68 15.75
C PHE A 271 16.52 4.22 15.28
N PRO A 272 15.68 3.74 14.35
CA PRO A 272 15.86 2.44 13.74
C PRO A 272 17.18 2.35 12.99
N THR A 273 17.88 1.24 13.17
CA THR A 273 19.09 0.90 12.45
C THR A 273 18.73 0.29 11.11
N THR A 274 19.32 0.82 10.03
CA THR A 274 19.15 0.29 8.68
C THR A 274 20.19 -0.80 8.40
N LEU A 275 19.73 -2.01 8.05
CA LEU A 275 20.59 -3.17 7.78
C LEU A 275 21.31 -3.04 6.43
N ASN A 276 20.60 -2.66 5.36
CA ASN A 276 21.17 -2.40 4.04
C ASN A 276 21.12 -0.91 3.70
N LYS A 277 22.27 -0.23 3.83
CA LYS A 277 22.43 1.20 3.56
C LYS A 277 22.08 1.60 2.11
N LYS A 278 22.19 0.69 1.14
CA LYS A 278 21.87 0.99 -0.28
C LYS A 278 20.37 1.23 -0.50
N LYS A 279 19.50 0.71 0.37
CA LYS A 279 18.04 0.89 0.28
C LYS A 279 17.54 2.20 0.90
N GLY A 280 18.44 3.06 1.39
CA GLY A 280 18.10 4.34 2.02
C GLY A 280 17.86 4.24 3.52
N SER A 281 17.91 5.40 4.20
CA SER A 281 17.75 5.50 5.66
C SER A 281 16.28 5.60 6.05
N PHE A 282 15.90 4.92 7.14
CA PHE A 282 14.56 4.99 7.73
C PHE A 282 14.07 6.42 7.95
N LEU A 283 14.94 7.28 8.50
CA LEU A 283 14.60 8.67 8.82
C LEU A 283 14.25 9.47 7.55
N LYS A 284 15.06 9.34 6.49
CA LYS A 284 14.81 10.04 5.22
C LYS A 284 13.56 9.55 4.49
N GLN A 285 13.18 8.29 4.69
CA GLN A 285 11.99 7.70 4.10
C GLN A 285 10.72 8.16 4.82
N ASN A 286 10.73 8.17 6.15
CA ASN A 286 9.53 8.37 6.96
C ASN A 286 9.36 9.79 7.52
N TYR A 287 10.44 10.56 7.61
CA TYR A 287 10.46 11.90 8.19
C TYR A 287 10.96 12.94 7.19
N GLN A 288 10.49 14.17 7.36
CA GLN A 288 11.02 15.37 6.71
C GLN A 288 11.86 16.15 7.73
N LEU A 289 12.94 16.75 7.25
CA LEU A 289 13.80 17.61 8.04
C LEU A 289 13.25 19.04 8.00
N LEU A 290 12.89 19.60 9.15
CA LEU A 290 12.39 20.97 9.27
C LEU A 290 13.52 21.98 9.44
N SER A 291 14.60 21.60 10.13
CA SER A 291 15.75 22.45 10.39
C SER A 291 16.97 21.61 10.78
N GLY A 292 18.17 22.11 10.49
CA GLY A 292 19.44 21.45 10.82
C GLY A 292 19.90 20.44 9.77
N HIS A 293 20.42 19.30 10.20
CA HIS A 293 20.83 18.19 9.34
C HIS A 293 20.38 16.84 9.91
N TRP A 294 20.42 15.79 9.09
CA TRP A 294 20.12 14.44 9.55
C TRP A 294 21.17 13.96 10.57
N PRO A 295 20.76 13.31 11.67
CA PRO A 295 21.69 12.65 12.59
C PRO A 295 22.53 11.62 11.84
N SER A 296 23.85 11.71 11.97
CA SER A 296 24.82 10.86 11.25
C SER A 296 25.85 10.23 12.18
N LYS A 297 26.20 10.92 13.28
CA LYS A 297 27.09 10.42 14.33
C LYS A 297 26.27 9.79 15.46
N THR A 298 26.93 8.96 16.26
CA THR A 298 26.30 8.32 17.43
C THR A 298 25.87 9.35 18.48
N THR A 299 26.58 10.48 18.55
CA THR A 299 26.34 11.60 19.46
C THR A 299 25.31 12.63 18.98
N ASP A 300 24.77 12.45 17.77
CA ASP A 300 23.77 13.34 17.20
C ASP A 300 22.38 13.01 17.77
N LEU A 301 21.71 14.04 18.31
CA LEU A 301 20.33 13.98 18.79
C LEU A 301 19.39 14.65 17.77
N GLY A 302 18.18 14.10 17.62
CA GLY A 302 17.12 14.69 16.81
C GLY A 302 15.90 15.04 17.66
N VAL A 303 15.25 16.17 17.37
CA VAL A 303 13.95 16.51 17.95
C VAL A 303 12.87 16.03 17.00
N VAL A 304 11.95 15.23 17.51
CA VAL A 304 10.80 14.69 16.76
C VAL A 304 9.56 15.48 17.13
N THR A 305 8.92 16.11 16.15
CA THR A 305 7.63 16.79 16.32
C THR A 305 6.48 15.92 15.83
N ASP A 306 5.26 16.22 16.26
CA ASP A 306 4.07 15.72 15.58
C ASP A 306 3.85 16.43 14.23
N ASN A 307 2.77 16.06 13.52
CA ASN A 307 2.40 16.67 12.24
C ASN A 307 2.01 18.16 12.37
N LYS A 308 1.67 18.62 13.58
CA LYS A 308 1.31 20.01 13.90
C LYS A 308 2.52 20.84 14.38
N ASN A 309 3.74 20.31 14.26
CA ASN A 309 4.98 20.92 14.78
C ASN A 309 4.97 21.12 16.30
N THR A 310 4.23 20.29 17.04
CA THR A 310 4.20 20.31 18.49
C THR A 310 5.08 19.22 19.08
N VAL A 311 5.60 19.49 20.28
CA VAL A 311 6.40 18.57 21.09
C VAL A 311 5.87 18.69 22.52
N ASN A 312 5.91 17.60 23.27
CA ASN A 312 5.56 17.63 24.69
C ASN A 312 6.44 18.66 25.43
N ILE A 313 5.81 19.58 26.16
CA ILE A 313 6.50 20.63 26.94
C ILE A 313 7.52 20.03 27.91
N ASN A 314 7.21 18.88 28.52
CA ASN A 314 8.11 18.20 29.45
C ASN A 314 9.38 17.73 28.74
N SER A 315 9.30 17.30 27.47
CA SER A 315 10.50 16.92 26.70
C SER A 315 11.45 18.10 26.49
N LEU A 316 10.93 19.32 26.32
CA LEU A 316 11.75 20.53 26.18
C LEU A 316 12.26 21.02 27.56
N LYS A 317 11.40 21.07 28.57
CA LYS A 317 11.79 21.46 29.95
C LYS A 317 12.83 20.52 30.53
N ASN A 318 12.71 19.22 30.28
CA ASN A 318 13.67 18.23 30.78
C ASN A 318 15.07 18.37 30.15
N LEU A 319 15.20 19.12 29.04
CA LEU A 319 16.48 19.52 28.41
C LEU A 319 16.92 20.93 28.79
N SER A 320 16.31 21.48 29.83
CA SER A 320 16.52 22.84 30.30
C SER A 320 16.27 23.88 29.21
N PHE A 321 15.26 23.68 28.37
CA PHE A 321 14.66 24.78 27.62
C PHE A 321 13.61 25.42 28.52
N ASP A 322 13.78 26.71 28.77
CA ASP A 322 12.78 27.51 29.47
C ASP A 322 11.68 27.87 28.47
N VAL A 323 10.56 27.17 28.58
CA VAL A 323 9.44 27.27 27.63
C VAL A 323 8.11 27.20 28.36
N ASP A 324 7.19 28.09 28.00
CA ASP A 324 5.83 28.10 28.53
C ASP A 324 4.87 27.26 27.68
N ASN A 325 3.71 26.95 28.27
CA ASN A 325 2.68 26.19 27.56
C ASN A 325 2.20 26.97 26.32
N LYS A 326 2.24 26.29 25.16
CA LYS A 326 1.94 26.85 23.83
C LYS A 326 2.92 27.94 23.33
N GLU A 327 4.06 28.12 23.99
CA GLU A 327 5.11 29.02 23.47
C GLU A 327 5.67 28.48 22.14
N ARG A 328 5.88 29.38 21.18
CA ARG A 328 6.47 29.05 19.88
C ARG A 328 7.98 29.26 19.89
N VAL A 329 8.73 28.18 20.06
CA VAL A 329 10.20 28.20 20.00
C VAL A 329 10.68 28.08 18.56
N LYS A 330 11.55 29.01 18.11
CA LYS A 330 12.21 28.91 16.80
C LYS A 330 13.14 27.70 16.77
N PHE A 331 13.13 26.92 15.69
CA PHE A 331 14.00 25.74 15.55
C PHE A 331 15.49 26.06 15.69
N SER A 332 15.93 27.25 15.27
CA SER A 332 17.31 27.70 15.43
C SER A 332 17.76 27.83 16.89
N LYS A 333 16.83 28.00 17.85
CA LYS A 333 17.15 27.98 19.29
C LYS A 333 17.34 26.57 19.84
N LEU A 334 16.78 25.55 19.17
CA LEU A 334 16.90 24.15 19.58
C LEU A 334 18.19 23.55 19.02
N ILE A 335 18.44 23.78 17.72
CA ILE A 335 19.60 23.25 17.00
C ILE A 335 20.89 23.81 17.60
N GLY A 336 21.88 22.94 17.77
CA GLY A 336 23.20 23.29 18.26
C GLY A 336 23.35 23.22 19.78
N LYS A 337 22.28 22.98 20.54
CA LYS A 337 22.39 22.79 21.99
C LYS A 337 23.20 21.53 22.30
N GLU A 338 24.16 21.68 23.21
CA GLU A 338 25.08 20.62 23.61
C GLU A 338 24.76 20.08 25.00
N PHE A 339 24.78 18.77 25.09
CA PHE A 339 24.61 18.01 26.32
C PHE A 339 25.87 17.20 26.57
N SER A 340 26.15 16.88 27.82
CA SER A 340 27.26 16.00 28.18
C SER A 340 26.72 14.76 28.84
N ILE A 341 27.05 13.58 28.31
CA ILE A 341 26.79 12.31 28.98
C ILE A 341 27.97 11.95 29.87
N VAL A 342 27.67 11.55 31.10
CA VAL A 342 28.68 11.28 32.13
C VAL A 342 28.61 9.83 32.58
N ASP A 343 29.76 9.18 32.69
CA ASP A 343 29.83 7.80 33.17
C ASP A 343 29.43 7.67 34.63
N ASN A 344 28.96 6.50 35.02
CA ASN A 344 28.43 6.21 36.34
C ASN A 344 29.45 6.47 37.45
N ASN A 345 30.74 6.22 37.23
CA ASN A 345 31.78 6.44 38.25
C ASN A 345 31.98 7.94 38.54
N ASP A 346 31.82 8.78 37.52
CA ASP A 346 31.89 10.22 37.69
C ASP A 346 30.57 10.78 38.20
N TYR A 347 29.45 10.21 37.77
CA TYR A 347 28.10 10.65 38.12
C TYR A 347 27.65 10.26 39.53
N TYR A 348 27.99 9.06 40.01
CA TYR A 348 27.59 8.56 41.33
C TYR A 348 28.76 8.57 42.31
N GLN A 349 28.45 8.76 43.60
CA GLN A 349 29.36 8.51 44.71
C GLN A 349 28.78 7.43 45.62
N GLU A 350 29.65 6.57 46.13
CA GLU A 350 29.32 5.56 47.13
C GLU A 350 29.29 6.20 48.53
N LEU A 351 28.27 5.87 49.30
CA LEU A 351 28.12 6.24 50.70
C LEU A 351 28.70 5.12 51.59
N PRO A 352 29.07 5.42 52.85
CA PRO A 352 29.54 4.40 53.80
C PRO A 352 28.55 3.25 54.02
N THR A 353 27.26 3.48 53.75
CA THR A 353 26.19 2.48 53.82
C THR A 353 26.19 1.48 52.64
N GLY A 354 27.09 1.64 51.65
CA GLY A 354 27.11 0.89 50.41
C GLY A 354 26.06 1.33 49.38
N MET A 355 25.33 2.42 49.65
CA MET A 355 24.39 3.03 48.72
C MET A 355 25.09 4.04 47.80
N PHE A 356 24.53 4.28 46.62
CA PHE A 356 25.06 5.24 45.65
C PHE A 356 24.10 6.42 45.48
N ILE A 357 24.65 7.63 45.49
CA ILE A 357 23.88 8.85 45.20
C ILE A 357 24.55 9.68 44.11
N PRO A 358 23.78 10.40 43.27
CA PRO A 358 24.35 11.29 42.25
C PRO A 358 25.16 12.45 42.86
N LYS A 359 26.42 12.64 42.46
CA LYS A 359 27.28 13.78 42.85
C LYS A 359 26.73 15.10 42.33
N LYS A 360 26.86 16.20 43.10
CA LYS A 360 26.40 17.53 42.67
C LYS A 360 27.00 17.88 41.30
N ALA A 361 26.13 18.22 40.35
CA ALA A 361 26.56 18.54 38.99
C ALA A 361 27.49 19.76 38.98
N ASN A 362 28.60 19.64 38.25
CA ASN A 362 29.63 20.69 38.17
C ASN A 362 30.25 20.76 36.77
N SER A 363 31.01 21.82 36.52
CA SER A 363 31.66 22.08 35.23
C SER A 363 32.69 21.00 34.85
N THR A 364 33.37 20.40 35.83
CA THR A 364 34.36 19.34 35.57
C THR A 364 33.69 18.09 35.00
N MET A 365 32.58 17.64 35.60
CA MET A 365 31.77 16.53 35.10
C MET A 365 31.20 16.82 33.71
N TYR A 366 30.73 18.05 33.48
CA TYR A 366 30.23 18.45 32.16
C TYR A 366 31.36 18.44 31.12
N ASN A 367 32.55 18.91 31.45
CA ASN A 367 33.66 19.01 30.48
C ASN A 367 34.30 17.65 30.18
N GLY A 368 34.36 16.74 31.15
CA GLY A 368 34.93 15.40 30.97
C GLY A 368 34.01 14.40 30.28
N GLY A 369 32.71 14.66 30.22
CA GLY A 369 31.75 13.76 29.60
C GLY A 369 31.69 13.87 28.07
N THR A 370 31.11 12.85 27.43
CA THR A 370 30.96 12.79 25.97
C THR A 370 29.89 13.79 25.50
N LYS A 371 30.23 14.61 24.51
CA LYS A 371 29.35 15.67 24.02
C LYS A 371 28.32 15.15 23.03
N LEU A 372 27.05 15.41 23.31
CA LEU A 372 25.91 15.16 22.43
C LEU A 372 25.40 16.49 21.88
N LYS A 373 24.96 16.51 20.62
CA LYS A 373 24.50 17.73 19.97
C LYS A 373 23.14 17.54 19.34
N LEU A 374 22.25 18.51 19.53
CA LEU A 374 20.96 18.56 18.87
C LEU A 374 21.16 19.05 17.43
N THR A 375 21.01 18.16 16.45
CA THR A 375 21.44 18.40 15.06
C THR A 375 20.31 18.62 14.08
N GLY A 376 19.12 18.09 14.36
CA GLY A 376 17.98 18.20 13.46
C GLY A 376 16.64 18.24 14.18
N VAL A 377 15.69 18.98 13.61
CA VAL A 377 14.26 18.88 13.95
C VAL A 377 13.57 18.14 12.82
N ILE A 378 12.91 17.04 13.13
CA ILE A 378 12.27 16.14 12.15
C ILE A 378 10.78 15.99 12.45
N ARG A 379 10.00 15.81 11.39
CA ARG A 379 8.54 15.62 11.44
C ARG A 379 8.14 14.44 10.58
N PRO A 380 7.11 13.65 10.93
CA PRO A 380 6.60 12.63 10.02
C PRO A 380 6.19 13.22 8.66
N LYS A 381 6.34 12.46 7.58
CA LYS A 381 5.92 12.91 6.23
C LYS A 381 4.43 12.76 5.97
N ASN A 382 3.77 11.79 6.62
CA ASN A 382 2.37 11.46 6.36
C ASN A 382 1.53 11.76 7.60
N GLU A 383 0.41 12.45 7.39
CA GLU A 383 -0.51 12.84 8.45
C GLU A 383 -1.23 11.64 9.09
N ASP A 384 -1.55 10.62 8.28
CA ASP A 384 -2.37 9.47 8.68
C ASP A 384 -1.60 8.28 9.24
N SER A 385 -0.26 8.31 9.24
CA SER A 385 0.54 7.20 9.77
C SER A 385 0.98 7.48 11.20
N MET A 386 0.81 6.52 12.11
CA MET A 386 1.45 6.59 13.43
C MET A 386 2.94 6.88 13.27
N ALA A 387 3.41 7.92 13.97
CA ALA A 387 4.82 8.27 13.99
C ALA A 387 5.59 7.15 14.71
N PRO A 388 6.52 6.45 14.05
CA PRO A 388 7.26 5.34 14.66
C PRO A 388 8.26 5.78 15.74
N LEU A 389 8.55 7.08 15.84
CA LEU A 389 9.30 7.71 16.92
C LEU A 389 8.37 8.57 17.77
N SER A 390 8.61 8.54 19.08
CA SER A 390 7.94 9.39 20.05
C SER A 390 8.23 10.86 19.78
N THR A 391 7.24 11.73 19.99
CA THR A 391 7.49 13.18 19.99
C THR A 391 8.41 13.54 21.15
N GLY A 392 9.43 14.37 20.93
CA GLY A 392 10.46 14.65 21.92
C GLY A 392 11.86 14.52 21.33
N ILE A 393 12.74 13.81 22.03
CA ILE A 393 14.11 13.58 21.56
C ILE A 393 14.24 12.15 21.10
N ALA A 394 14.95 11.96 20.00
CA ALA A 394 15.43 10.67 19.58
C ALA A 394 16.96 10.63 19.41
N TYR A 395 17.53 9.45 19.64
CA TYR A 395 18.96 9.17 19.63
C TYR A 395 19.24 7.78 19.02
N SER A 396 20.50 7.46 18.74
CA SER A 396 20.87 6.18 18.11
C SER A 396 20.98 5.01 19.10
N ASP A 397 20.61 3.79 18.72
CA ASP A 397 20.86 2.58 19.57
C ASP A 397 22.35 2.43 19.87
N LYS A 398 23.20 2.82 18.91
CA LYS A 398 24.66 2.79 19.10
C LYS A 398 25.11 3.66 20.28
N LEU A 399 24.49 4.82 20.50
CA LEU A 399 24.75 5.64 21.70
C LEU A 399 24.45 4.86 22.98
N SER A 400 23.30 4.19 23.07
CA SER A 400 22.97 3.36 24.23
C SER A 400 23.97 2.23 24.43
N GLN A 401 24.43 1.59 23.36
CA GLN A 401 25.45 0.55 23.46
C GLN A 401 26.79 1.08 23.96
N ASP A 402 27.22 2.25 23.48
CA ASP A 402 28.46 2.89 23.91
C ASP A 402 28.38 3.21 25.41
N VAL A 403 27.28 3.83 25.86
CA VAL A 403 27.04 4.10 27.28
C VAL A 403 27.02 2.83 28.12
N ILE A 404 26.39 1.75 27.65
CA ILE A 404 26.41 0.45 28.35
C ILE A 404 27.84 -0.08 28.45
N ASN A 405 28.63 0.01 27.37
CA ASN A 405 30.00 -0.48 27.35
C ASN A 405 30.90 0.26 28.33
N ASP A 406 30.74 1.57 28.45
CA ASP A 406 31.49 2.42 29.37
C ASP A 406 31.07 2.13 30.83
N ASN A 407 29.79 1.82 31.05
CA ASN A 407 29.22 1.67 32.39
C ASN A 407 29.14 0.24 32.94
N LYS A 408 29.28 -0.81 32.11
CA LYS A 408 29.12 -2.22 32.52
C LYS A 408 30.00 -2.66 33.69
N ASN A 409 31.13 -1.99 33.86
CA ASN A 409 32.17 -2.26 34.87
C ASN A 409 32.26 -1.17 35.95
N SER A 410 31.33 -0.21 35.95
CA SER A 410 31.25 0.85 36.96
C SER A 410 31.03 0.29 38.37
N ALA A 411 31.45 1.06 39.38
CA ALA A 411 31.35 0.67 40.79
C ALA A 411 29.90 0.36 41.17
N ILE A 412 28.96 1.21 40.76
CA ILE A 412 27.52 1.04 41.04
C ILE A 412 26.94 -0.24 40.41
N VAL A 413 27.35 -0.58 39.18
CA VAL A 413 26.91 -1.82 38.50
C VAL A 413 27.49 -3.04 39.20
N LYS A 414 28.77 -3.01 39.59
CA LYS A 414 29.41 -4.08 40.36
C LYS A 414 28.76 -4.26 41.73
N ALA A 415 28.43 -3.17 42.42
CA ALA A 415 27.71 -3.20 43.69
C ALA A 415 26.31 -3.81 43.53
N GLN A 416 25.53 -3.36 42.53
CA GLN A 416 24.18 -3.86 42.29
C GLN A 416 24.15 -5.34 41.91
N LYS A 417 25.19 -5.86 41.23
CA LYS A 417 25.32 -7.30 40.93
C LYS A 417 25.39 -8.15 42.22
N LYS A 418 26.13 -7.67 43.22
CA LYS A 418 26.43 -8.39 44.48
C LYS A 418 25.26 -8.43 45.46
N THR A 419 24.30 -7.52 45.36
CA THR A 419 23.16 -7.42 46.30
C THR A 419 21.81 -7.66 45.62
N ASN A 420 20.81 -8.04 46.40
CA ASN A 420 19.40 -8.06 46.00
C ASN A 420 18.64 -6.82 46.50
N ARG A 421 19.35 -5.87 47.12
CA ARG A 421 18.81 -4.56 47.48
C ARG A 421 19.15 -3.54 46.39
N ASN A 422 18.27 -2.58 46.19
CA ASN A 422 18.51 -1.47 45.25
C ASN A 422 19.64 -0.60 45.81
N VAL A 423 20.75 -0.46 45.08
CA VAL A 423 21.89 0.34 45.55
C VAL A 423 21.60 1.84 45.61
N LEU A 424 20.51 2.32 45.00
CA LEU A 424 20.10 3.72 45.04
C LEU A 424 19.12 4.03 46.19
N THR A 425 18.24 3.09 46.55
CA THR A 425 17.16 3.31 47.54
C THR A 425 17.29 2.47 48.81
N GLY A 426 18.16 1.46 48.80
CA GLY A 426 18.32 0.51 49.90
C GLY A 426 17.17 -0.50 50.04
N GLN A 427 16.13 -0.47 49.21
CA GLN A 427 14.97 -1.39 49.32
C GLN A 427 15.29 -2.79 48.76
N SER A 428 14.66 -3.84 49.31
CA SER A 428 14.78 -5.20 48.78
C SER A 428 14.05 -5.33 47.44
N MET A 429 14.62 -6.06 46.49
CA MET A 429 14.08 -6.20 45.14
C MET A 429 13.79 -7.66 44.76
N LYS A 430 12.73 -7.86 43.99
CA LYS A 430 12.46 -9.12 43.30
C LYS A 430 13.43 -9.32 42.12
N ALA A 431 13.53 -10.55 41.59
CA ALA A 431 14.45 -10.87 40.50
C ALA A 431 14.26 -10.00 39.24
N ASN A 432 13.01 -9.70 38.87
CA ASN A 432 12.68 -8.85 37.71
C ASN A 432 13.08 -7.38 37.95
N GLU A 433 12.83 -6.85 39.14
CA GLU A 433 13.24 -5.49 39.53
C GLU A 433 14.76 -5.36 39.51
N LYS A 434 15.48 -6.37 40.04
CA LYS A 434 16.95 -6.42 39.96
C LYS A 434 17.42 -6.36 38.50
N LYS A 435 16.79 -7.11 37.60
CA LYS A 435 17.13 -7.11 36.16
C LYS A 435 16.89 -5.74 35.53
N MET A 436 15.78 -5.08 35.85
CA MET A 436 15.44 -3.75 35.34
C MET A 436 16.45 -2.69 35.82
N ILE A 437 16.76 -2.65 37.12
CA ILE A 437 17.78 -1.75 37.66
C ILE A 437 19.15 -2.02 37.04
N MET A 438 19.51 -3.29 36.85
CA MET A 438 20.74 -3.67 36.15
C MET A 438 20.79 -3.17 34.71
N GLN A 439 19.68 -3.16 33.98
CA GLN A 439 19.59 -2.58 32.63
C GLN A 439 19.70 -1.04 32.68
N THR A 440 18.99 -0.39 33.60
CA THR A 440 19.02 1.08 33.77
C THR A 440 20.40 1.60 34.12
N LEU A 441 21.16 0.88 34.95
CA LEU A 441 22.54 1.26 35.29
C LEU A 441 23.55 0.95 34.19
N GLY A 442 23.15 0.33 33.08
CA GLY A 442 24.05 -0.06 31.99
C GLY A 442 24.84 -1.35 32.23
N GLY A 443 24.35 -2.22 33.12
CA GLY A 443 24.97 -3.51 33.42
C GLY A 443 24.55 -4.67 32.51
N SER A 444 23.63 -4.44 31.56
CA SER A 444 23.17 -5.44 30.59
C SER A 444 23.04 -4.83 29.19
N SER A 445 23.59 -5.54 28.20
CA SER A 445 23.47 -5.24 26.77
C SER A 445 22.25 -5.90 26.12
N ILE A 446 21.26 -6.35 26.89
CA ILE A 446 20.05 -6.97 26.34
C ILE A 446 18.99 -5.87 26.14
N PRO A 447 18.43 -5.71 24.93
CA PRO A 447 17.39 -4.72 24.68
C PRO A 447 16.10 -5.08 25.42
N THR A 448 15.40 -4.07 25.92
CA THR A 448 14.09 -4.21 26.58
C THR A 448 12.93 -4.28 25.60
N GLY A 449 13.14 -3.74 24.39
CA GLY A 449 12.21 -3.82 23.27
C GLY A 449 12.94 -3.91 21.94
N ILE A 450 12.37 -4.63 20.98
CA ILE A 450 12.85 -4.71 19.60
C ILE A 450 11.69 -4.40 18.66
N MET A 451 11.87 -3.40 17.81
CA MET A 451 10.87 -2.98 16.82
C MET A 451 11.39 -3.33 15.44
N ILE A 452 10.76 -4.28 14.76
CA ILE A 452 11.11 -4.68 13.40
C ILE A 452 10.12 -4.01 12.46
N TYR A 453 10.61 -3.24 11.49
CA TYR A 453 9.77 -2.53 10.53
C TYR A 453 9.78 -3.29 9.19
N PRO A 454 8.68 -3.99 8.84
CA PRO A 454 8.55 -4.61 7.53
C PRO A 454 8.63 -3.57 6.41
N ASN A 455 9.12 -3.97 5.23
CA ASN A 455 9.23 -3.04 4.10
C ASN A 455 7.87 -2.73 3.46
N ASN A 456 6.91 -3.66 3.53
CA ASN A 456 5.52 -3.52 3.09
C ASN A 456 4.62 -4.46 3.93
N PHE A 457 3.31 -4.47 3.65
CA PHE A 457 2.35 -5.29 4.39
C PHE A 457 2.59 -6.79 4.18
N ASP A 458 2.79 -7.23 2.93
CA ASP A 458 3.00 -8.65 2.58
C ASP A 458 4.31 -9.21 3.17
N ASP A 459 5.31 -8.34 3.37
CA ASP A 459 6.57 -8.70 4.01
C ASP A 459 6.42 -8.92 5.53
N LYS A 460 5.33 -8.46 6.15
CA LYS A 460 5.04 -8.70 7.58
C LYS A 460 4.96 -10.19 7.87
N ASP A 461 4.27 -10.96 7.04
CA ASP A 461 4.11 -12.40 7.22
C ASP A 461 5.46 -13.12 7.14
N LYS A 462 6.35 -12.68 6.23
CA LYS A 462 7.72 -13.21 6.14
C LYS A 462 8.56 -12.91 7.37
N VAL A 463 8.38 -11.75 7.99
CA VAL A 463 9.02 -11.40 9.27
C VAL A 463 8.48 -12.31 10.37
N LEU A 464 7.16 -12.49 10.45
CA LEU A 464 6.53 -13.36 11.45
C LEU A 464 7.00 -14.81 11.30
N ASP A 465 7.02 -15.36 10.08
CA ASP A 465 7.54 -16.69 9.77
C ASP A 465 9.01 -16.84 10.18
N TYR A 466 9.82 -15.80 9.98
CA TYR A 466 11.22 -15.78 10.41
C TYR A 466 11.32 -15.82 11.94
N LEU A 467 10.52 -15.04 12.66
CA LEU A 467 10.50 -15.05 14.12
C LEU A 467 9.98 -16.39 14.67
N ASP A 468 8.97 -16.98 14.04
CA ASP A 468 8.40 -18.27 14.45
C ASP A 468 9.36 -19.45 14.23
N LYS A 469 10.28 -19.36 13.25
CA LYS A 469 11.36 -20.36 13.09
C LYS A 469 12.26 -20.44 14.31
N TRP A 470 12.50 -19.34 15.02
CA TRP A 470 13.24 -19.37 16.29
C TRP A 470 12.49 -20.15 17.38
N ASN A 471 11.16 -20.09 17.35
CA ASN A 471 10.30 -20.74 18.34
C ASN A 471 10.05 -22.24 18.03
N LYS A 472 10.42 -22.74 16.85
CA LYS A 472 10.24 -24.15 16.48
C LYS A 472 11.08 -25.06 17.38
N GLY A 473 10.41 -25.93 18.15
CA GLY A 473 11.04 -26.87 19.09
C GLY A 473 11.13 -26.39 20.53
N LEU A 474 10.66 -25.17 20.84
CA LEU A 474 10.59 -24.65 22.20
C LEU A 474 9.20 -24.93 22.80
N THR A 475 9.14 -25.65 23.92
CA THR A 475 7.84 -25.86 24.60
C THR A 475 7.39 -24.59 25.33
N ARG A 476 6.07 -24.36 25.40
CA ARG A 476 5.44 -23.21 26.07
C ARG A 476 5.89 -23.05 27.54
N SER A 477 6.38 -24.12 28.17
CA SER A 477 6.92 -24.16 29.54
C SER A 477 8.44 -23.93 29.63
N SER A 478 9.22 -24.20 28.58
CA SER A 478 10.69 -24.09 28.62
C SER A 478 11.23 -22.84 27.92
N THR A 479 10.44 -22.18 27.07
CA THR A 479 10.81 -20.87 26.51
C THR A 479 9.56 -20.02 26.30
N PRO A 480 9.45 -18.83 26.92
CA PRO A 480 8.29 -17.99 26.73
C PRO A 480 8.35 -17.38 25.33
N ILE A 481 7.34 -17.74 24.54
CA ILE A 481 7.14 -17.43 23.12
C ILE A 481 7.20 -15.91 22.96
N CYS A 482 8.22 -15.39 22.28
CA CYS A 482 8.25 -14.01 21.80
C CYS A 482 7.23 -13.86 20.66
N ARG A 483 5.93 -14.01 20.98
CA ARG A 483 4.85 -13.73 20.04
C ARG A 483 4.51 -12.26 20.15
N VAL A 484 4.43 -11.68 18.97
CA VAL A 484 4.01 -10.31 18.72
C VAL A 484 2.49 -10.28 18.94
N PRO A 485 1.94 -9.39 19.78
CA PRO A 485 0.50 -9.16 19.78
C PRO A 485 0.01 -8.60 18.43
#